data_AF-A0A6C0CBG4-F1
#
_entry.id   AF-A0A6C0CBG4-F1
#
_cell.length_a   1.000
_cell.length_b   1.000
_cell.length_c   1.000
_cell.angle_alpha   90.00
_cell.angle_beta   90.00
_cell.angle_gamma   90.00
#
_symmetry.space_group_name_H-M   'P 1'
#
loop_
_entity.id
_entity.type
_entity.pdbx_description
1 polymer ?
#
loop_
_entity_poly.entity_id
_entity_poly.type
_entity_poly.pdbx_seq_one_letter_code
_entity_poly.pdbx_strand_id
1 'polypeptide(L)'
;MANNNTNTPIPGSPLIFFFFITLGFLIFTLFSIQSAKSIDSIDKAKDGSMLTIIYVCILIIGSYFINTTISKALCNSQAIRWTDILLATLLPWIIIFFTLFIVLKIFPGWITPFSNTVGYLVISILGVETTLTAILNNNLNVNGDLAKAIANITHNKSNFINQIDINKATFLSFIGDLKDAGIIDLNKQVAQGEVVTPEIRELRGGAPSPPVPGAIGAPPPASSTGTPPPASSTGTPPPARPTATGAVARPTATNDNTTPENNPDITNLYKLLVIKNVLGQITWYTLAGVLVSSVSYNYIINMSCEKSLEEITTDLNNAEAESLEYAQGS
;
A
#
# COMPACT_ATOMS: atom_id res chain seq x y z
N MET A 1 6.74 54.73 -3.71
CA MET A 1 6.67 53.75 -2.61
C MET A 1 6.27 52.42 -3.22
N ALA A 2 7.23 51.55 -3.48
CA ALA A 2 6.96 50.22 -4.00
C ALA A 2 6.27 49.40 -2.90
N ASN A 3 5.11 48.81 -3.21
CA ASN A 3 4.46 47.85 -2.33
C ASN A 3 5.35 46.60 -2.28
N ASN A 4 6.19 46.50 -1.25
CA ASN A 4 6.84 45.26 -0.84
C ASN A 4 5.79 44.31 -0.26
N ASN A 5 4.93 43.75 -1.11
CA ASN A 5 4.33 42.47 -0.82
C ASN A 5 5.42 41.43 -1.02
N THR A 6 6.15 41.14 0.05
CA THR A 6 7.05 39.98 0.12
C THR A 6 6.21 38.73 -0.08
N ASN A 7 6.04 38.32 -1.34
CA ASN A 7 5.54 37.00 -1.72
C ASN A 7 6.60 35.99 -1.30
N THR A 8 6.73 35.74 0.00
CA THR A 8 7.59 34.68 0.50
C THR A 8 7.09 33.38 -0.12
N PRO A 9 7.95 32.67 -0.87
CA PRO A 9 7.52 31.44 -1.53
C PRO A 9 7.09 30.45 -0.46
N ILE A 10 5.84 29.98 -0.55
CA ILE A 10 5.28 29.03 0.39
C ILE A 10 5.93 27.68 0.13
N PRO A 11 6.80 27.17 1.02
CA PRO A 11 7.50 25.88 0.82
C PRO A 11 6.54 24.71 0.68
N GLY A 12 5.31 24.85 1.20
CA GLY A 12 4.28 23.83 1.15
C GLY A 12 3.57 23.67 -0.20
N SER A 13 3.69 24.60 -1.14
CA SER A 13 2.91 24.55 -2.40
C SER A 13 3.14 23.27 -3.23
N PRO A 14 4.39 22.78 -3.43
CA PRO A 14 4.61 21.52 -4.15
C PRO A 14 4.01 20.31 -3.42
N LEU A 15 4.13 20.27 -2.09
CA LEU A 15 3.60 19.18 -1.26
C LEU A 15 2.07 19.15 -1.25
N ILE A 16 1.43 20.32 -1.18
CA ILE A 16 -0.03 20.44 -1.25
C ILE A 16 -0.54 19.94 -2.60
N PHE A 17 0.08 20.37 -3.70
CA PHE A 17 -0.27 19.88 -5.03
C PHE A 17 -0.08 18.37 -5.16
N PHE A 18 1.06 17.85 -4.71
CA PHE A 18 1.34 16.42 -4.69
C PHE A 18 0.30 15.64 -3.90
N PHE A 19 -0.09 16.12 -2.71
CA PHE A 19 -1.09 15.49 -1.87
C PHE A 19 -2.44 15.37 -2.57
N PHE A 20 -2.96 16.45 -3.15
CA PHE A 20 -4.26 16.43 -3.82
C PHE A 20 -4.28 15.56 -5.07
N ILE A 21 -3.22 15.60 -5.88
CA ILE A 21 -3.13 14.74 -7.07
C ILE A 21 -3.02 13.27 -6.67
N THR A 22 -2.24 12.94 -5.65
CA THR A 22 -2.08 11.56 -5.16
C THR A 22 -3.36 11.06 -4.48
N LEU A 23 -4.07 11.92 -3.73
CA LEU A 23 -5.37 11.59 -3.16
C LEU A 23 -6.41 11.32 -4.24
N GLY A 24 -6.46 12.15 -5.29
CA GLY A 24 -7.35 11.93 -6.43
C GLY A 24 -7.05 10.62 -7.16
N PHE A 25 -5.76 10.32 -7.39
CA PHE A 25 -5.32 9.05 -7.98
C PHE A 25 -5.71 7.84 -7.12
N LEU A 26 -5.53 7.92 -5.79
CA LEU A 26 -5.95 6.88 -4.85
C LEU A 26 -7.47 6.66 -4.93
N ILE A 27 -8.27 7.72 -4.81
CA ILE A 27 -9.74 7.64 -4.85
C ILE A 27 -10.20 7.02 -6.17
N PHE A 28 -9.67 7.46 -7.30
CA PHE A 28 -10.02 6.92 -8.61
C PHE A 28 -9.65 5.44 -8.75
N THR A 29 -8.48 5.04 -8.25
CA THR A 29 -8.02 3.65 -8.26
C THR A 29 -8.93 2.77 -7.41
N LEU A 30 -9.26 3.20 -6.19
CA LEU A 30 -10.18 2.49 -5.30
C LEU A 30 -11.58 2.40 -5.90
N PHE A 31 -12.09 3.48 -6.50
CA PHE A 31 -13.37 3.49 -7.19
C PHE A 31 -13.41 2.51 -8.37
N SER A 32 -12.33 2.44 -9.15
CA SER A 32 -12.20 1.51 -10.28
C SER A 32 -12.22 0.06 -9.81
N ILE A 33 -11.53 -0.26 -8.72
CA ILE A 33 -11.53 -1.60 -8.10
C ILE A 33 -12.90 -1.93 -7.51
N GLN A 34 -13.55 -0.95 -6.85
CA GLN A 34 -14.86 -1.16 -6.25
C GLN A 34 -15.95 -1.41 -7.29
N SER A 35 -15.87 -0.70 -8.42
CA SER A 35 -16.81 -0.82 -9.54
C SER A 35 -16.65 -2.11 -10.35
N ALA A 36 -15.50 -2.78 -10.21
CA ALA A 36 -15.23 -4.05 -10.87
C ALA A 36 -16.11 -5.18 -10.29
N LYS A 37 -16.71 -5.98 -11.20
CA LYS A 37 -17.70 -7.02 -10.86
C LYS A 37 -17.16 -8.44 -10.92
N SER A 38 -16.07 -8.68 -11.64
CA SER A 38 -15.43 -9.98 -11.78
C SER A 38 -13.95 -9.94 -11.37
N ILE A 39 -13.40 -11.10 -10.99
CA ILE A 39 -11.98 -11.24 -10.66
C ILE A 39 -11.07 -10.73 -11.80
N ASP A 40 -11.40 -11.03 -13.06
CA ASP A 40 -10.66 -10.50 -14.23
C ASP A 40 -10.67 -8.97 -14.32
N SER A 41 -11.81 -8.35 -14.05
CA SER A 41 -11.91 -6.89 -14.09
C SER A 41 -11.16 -6.23 -12.92
N ILE A 42 -11.14 -6.87 -11.75
CA ILE A 42 -10.37 -6.43 -10.57
C ILE A 42 -8.87 -6.56 -10.87
N ASP A 43 -8.45 -7.68 -11.44
CA ASP A 43 -7.06 -7.95 -11.82
C ASP A 43 -6.54 -6.92 -12.83
N LYS A 44 -7.33 -6.61 -13.86
CA LYS A 44 -7.00 -5.53 -14.82
C LYS A 44 -6.95 -4.15 -14.17
N ALA A 45 -7.87 -3.86 -13.25
CA ALA A 45 -7.92 -2.57 -12.56
C ALA A 45 -6.71 -2.35 -11.65
N LYS A 46 -6.17 -3.41 -11.02
CA LYS A 46 -4.97 -3.31 -10.18
C LYS A 46 -3.71 -2.97 -11.00
N ASP A 47 -3.64 -3.47 -12.23
CA ASP A 47 -2.45 -3.37 -13.09
C ASP A 47 -2.50 -2.16 -14.04
N GLY A 48 -3.36 -1.17 -13.78
CA GLY A 48 -3.64 0.04 -14.56
C GLY A 48 -2.43 0.97 -14.81
N SER A 49 -1.39 0.44 -15.45
CA SER A 49 -0.08 1.09 -15.64
C SER A 49 -0.20 2.35 -16.49
N MET A 50 -1.17 2.39 -17.41
CA MET A 50 -1.53 3.59 -18.16
C MET A 50 -2.00 4.73 -17.24
N LEU A 51 -2.83 4.42 -16.24
CA LEU A 51 -3.29 5.42 -15.26
C LEU A 51 -2.12 5.92 -14.41
N THR A 52 -1.22 5.04 -14.01
CA THR A 52 0.00 5.43 -13.28
C THR A 52 0.87 6.38 -14.10
N ILE A 53 1.06 6.13 -15.40
CA ILE A 53 1.82 7.02 -16.29
C ILE A 53 1.14 8.39 -16.39
N ILE A 54 -0.18 8.43 -16.61
CA ILE A 54 -0.94 9.69 -16.67
C ILE A 54 -0.79 10.48 -15.37
N TYR A 55 -0.92 9.81 -14.22
CA TYR A 55 -0.70 10.41 -12.91
C TYR A 55 0.70 11.03 -12.77
N VAL A 56 1.75 10.31 -13.16
CA VAL A 56 3.13 10.81 -13.11
C VAL A 56 3.34 12.01 -14.04
N CYS A 57 2.77 11.97 -15.26
CA CYS A 57 2.85 13.09 -16.20
C CYS A 57 2.20 14.35 -15.62
N ILE A 58 0.99 14.23 -15.06
CA ILE A 58 0.28 15.35 -14.43
C ILE A 58 1.10 15.93 -13.27
N LEU A 59 1.70 15.06 -12.45
CA LEU A 59 2.56 15.48 -11.33
C LEU A 59 3.77 16.26 -11.83
N ILE A 60 4.53 15.73 -12.79
CA ILE A 60 5.73 16.38 -13.32
C ILE A 60 5.39 17.74 -13.93
N ILE A 61 4.34 17.81 -14.75
CA ILE A 61 3.91 19.04 -15.40
C ILE A 61 3.50 20.08 -14.35
N GLY A 62 2.64 19.71 -13.40
CA GLY A 62 2.21 20.63 -12.35
C GLY A 62 3.35 21.06 -11.42
N SER A 63 4.24 20.14 -11.05
CA SER A 63 5.44 20.45 -10.27
C SER A 63 6.34 21.44 -11.00
N TYR A 64 6.50 21.34 -12.33
CA TYR A 64 7.29 22.29 -13.10
C TYR A 64 6.70 23.71 -13.05
N PHE A 65 5.38 23.86 -13.21
CA PHE A 65 4.71 25.16 -13.11
C PHE A 65 4.79 25.76 -11.70
N ILE A 66 4.63 24.93 -10.67
CA ILE A 66 4.78 25.37 -9.27
C ILE A 66 6.22 25.81 -9.00
N ASN A 67 7.21 25.02 -9.41
CA ASN A 67 8.63 25.35 -9.24
C ASN A 67 8.99 26.63 -10.00
N THR A 68 8.41 26.85 -11.19
CA THR A 68 8.56 28.12 -11.92
C THR A 68 7.98 29.30 -11.14
N THR A 69 6.80 29.11 -10.53
CA THR A 69 6.14 30.15 -9.72
C THR A 69 6.98 30.52 -8.50
N ILE A 70 7.52 29.52 -7.81
CA ILE A 70 8.44 29.71 -6.68
C ILE A 70 9.70 30.44 -7.12
N SER A 71 10.30 30.03 -8.24
CA SER A 71 11.53 30.64 -8.75
C SER A 71 11.35 32.12 -9.10
N LYS A 72 10.22 32.49 -9.71
CA LYS A 72 9.89 33.90 -9.99
C LYS A 72 9.73 34.73 -8.72
N ALA A 73 9.15 34.15 -7.67
CA ALA A 73 9.01 34.81 -6.38
C ALA A 73 10.38 34.99 -5.67
N LEU A 74 11.31 34.05 -5.86
CA LEU A 74 12.68 34.16 -5.32
C LEU A 74 13.50 35.25 -6.04
N CYS A 75 13.35 35.38 -7.36
CA CYS A 75 14.19 36.27 -8.17
C CYS A 75 13.72 37.74 -8.24
N ASN A 76 12.60 38.13 -7.61
CA ASN A 76 12.18 39.53 -7.38
C ASN A 76 12.52 40.53 -8.53
N SER A 77 12.14 40.22 -9.77
CA SER A 77 12.34 41.00 -11.02
C SER A 77 13.59 40.68 -11.84
N GLN A 78 14.48 39.82 -11.36
CA GLN A 78 15.54 39.22 -12.18
C GLN A 78 15.00 38.10 -13.07
N ALA A 79 15.70 37.82 -14.17
CA ALA A 79 15.36 36.72 -15.06
C ALA A 79 15.60 35.37 -14.38
N ILE A 80 14.73 34.39 -14.69
CA ILE A 80 14.83 33.02 -14.16
C ILE A 80 15.54 32.11 -15.16
N ARG A 81 16.33 31.17 -14.65
CA ARG A 81 17.02 30.16 -15.46
C ARG A 81 16.14 28.94 -15.66
N TRP A 82 15.41 28.91 -16.77
CA TRP A 82 14.44 27.84 -17.09
C TRP A 82 15.04 26.43 -17.06
N THR A 83 16.28 26.27 -17.52
CA THR A 83 16.98 24.99 -17.53
C THR A 83 17.21 24.43 -16.13
N ASP A 84 17.55 25.29 -15.16
CA ASP A 84 17.78 24.89 -13.78
C ASP A 84 16.47 24.40 -13.15
N ILE A 85 15.36 25.11 -13.39
CA ILE A 85 14.02 24.74 -12.91
C ILE A 85 13.57 23.40 -13.51
N LEU A 86 13.80 23.23 -14.82
CA LEU A 86 13.46 22.01 -15.53
C LEU A 86 14.24 20.82 -14.97
N LEU A 87 15.56 20.96 -14.77
CA LEU A 87 16.40 19.90 -14.24
C LEU A 87 16.09 19.60 -12.77
N ALA A 88 15.85 20.62 -11.96
CA ALA A 88 15.40 20.50 -10.58
C ALA A 88 14.10 19.71 -10.44
N THR A 89 13.24 19.79 -11.46
CA THR A 89 11.97 19.08 -11.49
C THR A 89 12.16 17.69 -12.08
N LEU A 90 12.60 17.58 -13.33
CA LEU A 90 12.65 16.31 -14.05
C LEU A 90 13.64 15.31 -13.46
N LEU A 91 14.84 15.76 -13.06
CA LEU A 91 15.91 14.84 -12.68
C LEU A 91 15.55 14.04 -11.42
N PRO A 92 15.06 14.64 -10.32
CA PRO A 92 14.62 13.87 -9.15
C PRO A 92 13.41 12.98 -9.44
N TRP A 93 12.43 13.45 -10.24
CA TRP A 93 11.27 12.64 -10.63
C TRP A 93 11.69 11.40 -11.45
N ILE A 94 12.58 11.56 -12.43
CA ILE A 94 13.08 10.46 -13.25
C ILE A 94 13.96 9.54 -12.40
N ILE A 95 14.96 10.04 -11.68
CA ILE A 95 15.89 9.15 -10.96
C ILE A 95 15.21 8.42 -9.81
N ILE A 96 14.41 9.11 -9.00
CA ILE A 96 13.87 8.52 -7.77
C ILE A 96 12.57 7.76 -8.07
N PHE A 97 11.59 8.43 -8.69
CA PHE A 97 10.26 7.83 -8.85
C PHE A 97 10.24 6.73 -9.90
N PHE A 98 10.88 6.91 -11.07
CA PHE A 98 10.91 5.87 -12.10
C PHE A 98 11.69 4.64 -11.63
N THR A 99 12.83 4.83 -10.95
CA THR A 99 13.59 3.72 -10.36
C THR A 99 12.75 2.96 -9.34
N LEU A 100 12.08 3.67 -8.42
CA LEU A 100 11.16 3.03 -7.48
C LEU A 100 10.05 2.27 -8.21
N PHE A 101 9.44 2.87 -9.24
CA PHE A 101 8.39 2.24 -10.03
C PHE A 101 8.86 0.91 -10.63
N ILE A 102 10.07 0.89 -11.23
CA ILE A 102 10.65 -0.34 -11.77
C ILE A 102 10.89 -1.37 -10.66
N VAL A 103 11.49 -0.96 -9.53
CA VAL A 103 11.77 -1.87 -8.40
C VAL A 103 10.48 -2.52 -7.89
N LEU A 104 9.41 -1.75 -7.71
CA LEU A 104 8.13 -2.29 -7.24
C LEU A 104 7.44 -3.19 -8.26
N LYS A 105 7.72 -3.01 -9.57
CA LYS A 105 7.20 -3.88 -10.63
C LYS A 105 7.97 -5.19 -10.76
N ILE A 106 9.30 -5.15 -10.63
CA ILE A 106 10.14 -6.35 -10.72
C ILE A 106 10.08 -7.15 -9.41
N PHE A 107 10.04 -6.46 -8.28
CA PHE A 107 10.07 -7.07 -6.95
C PHE A 107 8.83 -6.66 -6.13
N PRO A 108 7.66 -7.26 -6.39
CA PRO A 108 6.42 -6.92 -5.70
C PRO A 108 6.48 -7.15 -4.19
N GLY A 109 7.40 -7.99 -3.70
CA GLY A 109 7.64 -8.20 -2.27
C GLY A 109 8.01 -6.93 -1.49
N TRP A 110 8.46 -5.87 -2.16
CA TRP A 110 8.70 -4.56 -1.52
C TRP A 110 7.41 -3.87 -1.09
N ILE A 111 6.26 -4.20 -1.72
CA ILE A 111 4.95 -3.64 -1.36
C ILE A 111 4.44 -4.24 -0.05
N THR A 112 4.82 -5.50 0.23
CA THR A 112 4.39 -6.30 1.38
C THR A 112 4.47 -5.60 2.74
N PRO A 113 5.56 -4.94 3.17
CA PRO A 113 5.64 -4.31 4.50
C PRO A 113 4.52 -3.28 4.73
N PHE A 114 4.27 -2.38 3.78
CA PHE A 114 3.20 -1.39 3.92
C PHE A 114 1.82 -1.97 3.64
N SER A 115 1.72 -2.97 2.76
CA SER A 115 0.47 -3.69 2.52
C SER A 115 0.00 -4.45 3.77
N ASN A 116 0.91 -5.08 4.51
CA ASN A 116 0.60 -5.85 5.72
C ASN A 116 0.33 -4.98 6.94
N THR A 117 0.77 -3.72 6.92
CA THR A 117 0.57 -2.76 8.00
C THR A 117 -0.56 -1.79 7.66
N VAL A 118 -0.27 -0.81 6.80
CA VAL A 118 -1.21 0.23 6.36
C VAL A 118 -2.38 -0.37 5.58
N GLY A 119 -2.09 -1.26 4.62
CA GLY A 119 -3.12 -1.88 3.80
C GLY A 119 -4.08 -2.74 4.64
N TYR A 120 -3.53 -3.59 5.51
CA TYR A 120 -4.31 -4.45 6.40
C TYR A 120 -5.22 -3.64 7.31
N LEU A 121 -4.69 -2.56 7.90
CA LEU A 121 -5.48 -1.68 8.75
C LEU A 121 -6.75 -1.18 8.03
N VAL A 122 -6.62 -0.76 6.77
CA VAL A 122 -7.77 -0.25 6.01
C VAL A 122 -8.75 -1.38 5.67
N ILE A 123 -8.29 -2.54 5.19
CA ILE A 123 -9.21 -3.61 4.79
C ILE A 123 -9.88 -4.31 5.97
N SER A 124 -9.27 -4.25 7.16
CA SER A 124 -9.89 -4.68 8.41
C SER A 124 -11.09 -3.79 8.76
N ILE A 125 -10.99 -2.48 8.52
CA ILE A 125 -12.13 -1.55 8.65
C ILE A 125 -13.20 -1.85 7.58
N LEU A 126 -12.80 -2.27 6.38
CA LEU A 126 -13.72 -2.69 5.32
C LEU A 126 -14.34 -4.08 5.52
N GLY A 127 -14.01 -4.80 6.60
CA GLY A 127 -14.63 -6.09 6.93
C GLY A 127 -14.01 -7.30 6.22
N VAL A 128 -12.70 -7.31 5.97
CA VAL A 128 -12.04 -8.51 5.42
C VAL A 128 -12.14 -9.70 6.37
N GLU A 129 -12.05 -9.47 7.68
CA GLU A 129 -12.06 -10.55 8.68
C GLU A 129 -13.41 -11.25 8.73
N THR A 130 -14.51 -10.49 8.60
CA THR A 130 -15.87 -11.04 8.57
C THR A 130 -16.10 -11.80 7.26
N THR A 131 -15.68 -11.24 6.13
CA THR A 131 -15.74 -11.90 4.81
C THR A 131 -15.02 -13.24 4.82
N LEU A 132 -13.78 -13.28 5.33
CA LEU A 132 -12.99 -14.51 5.43
C LEU A 132 -13.65 -15.54 6.37
N THR A 133 -14.12 -15.09 7.53
CA THR A 133 -14.77 -15.98 8.51
C THR A 133 -16.03 -16.62 7.92
N ALA A 134 -16.81 -15.84 7.16
CA ALA A 134 -18.00 -16.35 6.50
C ALA A 134 -17.68 -17.42 5.45
N ILE A 135 -16.65 -17.19 4.62
CA ILE A 135 -16.19 -18.18 3.62
C ILE A 135 -15.71 -19.48 4.30
N LEU A 136 -14.94 -19.38 5.38
CA LEU A 136 -14.39 -20.55 6.08
C LEU A 136 -15.45 -21.36 6.86
N ASN A 137 -16.54 -20.73 7.29
CA ASN A 137 -17.59 -21.39 8.06
C ASN A 137 -18.73 -21.98 7.21
N ASN A 138 -18.64 -21.89 5.88
CA ASN A 138 -19.71 -22.34 4.98
C ASN A 138 -19.90 -23.88 4.97
N ASN A 139 -18.96 -24.67 5.49
CA ASN A 139 -19.08 -26.12 5.57
C ASN A 139 -19.00 -26.64 7.02
N LEU A 140 -20.15 -27.03 7.59
CA LEU A 140 -20.30 -27.41 8.99
C LEU A 140 -20.06 -28.91 9.29
N ASN A 141 -19.54 -29.71 8.36
CA ASN A 141 -19.21 -31.12 8.66
C ASN A 141 -17.70 -31.29 8.89
N VAL A 142 -17.20 -30.58 9.91
CA VAL A 142 -15.77 -30.43 10.14
C VAL A 142 -15.30 -31.49 11.14
N ASN A 143 -14.44 -32.41 10.68
CA ASN A 143 -13.73 -33.35 11.56
C ASN A 143 -12.86 -32.58 12.57
N GLY A 144 -12.60 -33.17 13.75
CA GLY A 144 -11.94 -32.48 14.87
C GLY A 144 -10.60 -31.80 14.53
N ASP A 145 -9.81 -32.34 13.62
CA ASP A 145 -8.53 -31.73 13.22
C ASP A 145 -8.67 -30.58 12.22
N LEU A 146 -9.66 -30.65 11.33
CA LEU A 146 -10.01 -29.56 10.43
C LEU A 146 -10.62 -28.38 11.22
N ALA A 147 -11.40 -28.69 12.25
CA ALA A 147 -12.00 -27.68 13.13
C ALA A 147 -10.94 -26.95 13.94
N LYS A 148 -9.91 -27.67 14.42
CA LYS A 148 -8.73 -27.07 15.05
C LYS A 148 -7.94 -26.19 14.08
N ALA A 149 -7.75 -26.62 12.83
CA ALA A 149 -7.06 -25.83 11.82
C ALA A 149 -7.79 -24.52 11.51
N ILE A 150 -9.12 -24.59 11.29
CA ILE A 150 -9.97 -23.40 11.07
C ILE A 150 -10.00 -22.51 12.31
N ALA A 151 -10.09 -23.07 13.51
CA ALA A 151 -10.04 -22.29 14.75
C ALA A 151 -8.70 -21.55 14.92
N ASN A 152 -7.58 -22.20 14.56
CA ASN A 152 -6.26 -21.57 14.62
C ASN A 152 -6.09 -20.44 13.59
N ILE A 153 -6.64 -20.60 12.38
CA ILE A 153 -6.71 -19.55 11.35
C ILE A 153 -7.60 -18.40 11.82
N THR A 154 -8.75 -18.72 12.42
CA THR A 154 -9.73 -17.75 12.94
C THR A 154 -9.18 -16.97 14.14
N HIS A 155 -8.29 -17.56 14.94
CA HIS A 155 -7.58 -16.86 16.00
C HIS A 155 -6.50 -15.90 15.46
N ASN A 156 -5.85 -16.25 14.33
CA ASN A 156 -4.72 -15.51 13.76
C ASN A 156 -5.05 -14.93 12.37
N LYS A 157 -6.23 -14.30 12.23
CA LYS A 157 -6.76 -13.82 10.93
C LYS A 157 -5.80 -12.88 10.22
N SER A 158 -5.18 -11.95 10.95
CA SER A 158 -4.24 -10.98 10.37
C SER A 158 -3.03 -11.65 9.71
N ASN A 159 -2.42 -12.60 10.41
CA ASN A 159 -1.28 -13.37 9.90
C ASN A 159 -1.67 -14.19 8.67
N PHE A 160 -2.87 -14.78 8.68
CA PHE A 160 -3.37 -15.55 7.56
C PHE A 160 -3.64 -14.67 6.33
N ILE A 161 -4.40 -13.58 6.50
CA ILE A 161 -4.73 -12.62 5.43
C ILE A 161 -3.45 -12.04 4.79
N ASN A 162 -2.43 -11.76 5.60
CA ASN A 162 -1.15 -11.24 5.13
C ASN A 162 -0.32 -12.23 4.30
N GLN A 163 -0.64 -13.52 4.34
CA GLN A 163 0.04 -14.56 3.56
C GLN A 163 -0.70 -14.89 2.25
N ILE A 164 -1.92 -14.42 2.05
CA ILE A 164 -2.68 -14.70 0.82
C ILE A 164 -2.07 -13.90 -0.34
N ASP A 165 -1.68 -14.62 -1.39
CA ASP A 165 -1.15 -14.04 -2.62
C ASP A 165 -2.28 -13.39 -3.44
N ILE A 166 -1.99 -12.22 -4.01
CA ILE A 166 -2.91 -11.45 -4.85
C ILE A 166 -2.75 -11.73 -6.35
N ASN A 167 -1.77 -12.55 -6.74
CA ASN A 167 -1.67 -13.04 -8.11
C ASN A 167 -2.93 -13.85 -8.43
N LYS A 168 -3.65 -13.47 -9.50
CA LYS A 168 -4.90 -14.14 -9.91
C LYS A 168 -4.77 -15.68 -9.92
N ALA A 169 -3.74 -16.22 -10.57
CA ALA A 169 -3.59 -17.66 -10.73
C ALA A 169 -3.30 -18.35 -9.38
N THR A 170 -2.38 -17.81 -8.59
CA THR A 170 -2.06 -18.33 -7.26
C THR A 170 -3.26 -18.27 -6.32
N PHE A 171 -3.99 -17.15 -6.33
CA PHE A 171 -5.20 -16.96 -5.53
C PHE A 171 -6.27 -17.99 -5.88
N LEU A 172 -6.58 -18.17 -7.17
CA LEU A 172 -7.59 -19.13 -7.60
C LEU A 172 -7.18 -20.57 -7.31
N SER A 173 -5.90 -20.91 -7.46
CA SER A 173 -5.36 -22.22 -7.07
C SER A 173 -5.57 -22.47 -5.58
N PHE A 174 -5.23 -21.48 -4.75
CA PHE A 174 -5.41 -21.55 -3.31
C PHE A 174 -6.88 -21.77 -2.91
N ILE A 175 -7.82 -21.04 -3.52
CA ILE A 175 -9.26 -21.25 -3.27
C ILE A 175 -9.71 -22.63 -3.75
N GLY A 176 -9.17 -23.14 -4.87
CA GLY A 176 -9.38 -24.50 -5.34
C GLY A 176 -8.95 -25.56 -4.33
N ASP A 177 -7.75 -25.41 -3.77
CA ASP A 177 -7.20 -26.31 -2.75
C ASP A 177 -8.06 -26.32 -1.48
N LEU A 178 -8.57 -25.16 -1.06
CA LEU A 178 -9.50 -25.07 0.08
C LEU A 178 -10.83 -25.80 -0.20
N LYS A 179 -11.35 -25.69 -1.43
CA LYS A 179 -12.56 -26.39 -1.84
C LYS A 179 -12.32 -27.90 -1.85
N ASP A 180 -11.23 -28.35 -2.45
CA ASP A 180 -10.95 -29.78 -2.61
C ASP A 180 -10.59 -30.46 -1.28
N ALA A 181 -10.04 -29.70 -0.33
CA ALA A 181 -9.89 -30.11 1.08
C ALA A 181 -11.21 -30.12 1.87
N GLY A 182 -12.32 -29.65 1.28
CA GLY A 182 -13.62 -29.57 1.95
C GLY A 182 -13.74 -28.48 3.00
N ILE A 183 -12.80 -27.53 3.05
CA ILE A 183 -12.82 -26.40 4.01
C ILE A 183 -13.92 -25.40 3.63
N ILE A 184 -14.11 -25.16 2.33
CA ILE A 184 -15.11 -24.22 1.82
C ILE A 184 -16.09 -24.93 0.90
N ASP A 185 -17.33 -24.43 0.86
CA ASP A 185 -18.37 -24.86 -0.08
C ASP A 185 -18.75 -23.68 -0.97
N LEU A 186 -18.40 -23.75 -2.26
CA LEU A 186 -18.66 -22.69 -3.23
C LEU A 186 -20.13 -22.63 -3.67
N ASN A 187 -20.92 -23.67 -3.36
CA ASN A 187 -22.36 -23.74 -3.69
C ASN A 187 -23.25 -23.08 -2.62
N LYS A 188 -22.71 -22.86 -1.42
CA LYS A 188 -23.38 -22.07 -0.39
C LYS A 188 -22.95 -20.62 -0.49
N GLN A 189 -23.91 -19.75 -0.79
CA GLN A 189 -23.68 -18.33 -0.65
C GLN A 189 -23.77 -17.94 0.82
N VAL A 190 -22.88 -17.06 1.26
CA VAL A 190 -23.00 -16.45 2.59
C VAL A 190 -24.29 -15.63 2.60
N ALA A 191 -25.23 -15.98 3.47
CA ALA A 191 -26.42 -15.15 3.68
C ALA A 191 -25.96 -13.78 4.20
N GLN A 192 -26.06 -12.74 3.36
CA GLN A 192 -25.81 -11.37 3.78
C GLN A 192 -26.91 -10.95 4.77
N GLY A 193 -26.58 -10.87 6.05
CA GLY A 193 -27.40 -10.17 7.04
C GLY A 193 -27.91 -11.01 8.21
N GLU A 194 -27.00 -11.54 9.03
CA GLU A 194 -27.34 -11.76 10.44
C GLU A 194 -26.18 -11.27 11.30
N VAL A 195 -26.41 -10.13 11.96
CA VAL A 195 -25.59 -9.69 13.10
C VAL A 195 -25.83 -10.74 14.19
N VAL A 196 -24.93 -11.72 14.31
CA VAL A 196 -24.93 -12.62 15.45
C VAL A 196 -24.44 -11.82 16.66
N THR A 197 -25.35 -11.13 17.32
CA THR A 197 -25.17 -10.73 18.71
C THR A 197 -25.01 -12.00 19.55
N PRO A 198 -23.94 -12.16 20.34
CA PRO A 198 -23.85 -13.28 21.26
C PRO A 198 -24.93 -13.13 22.32
N GLU A 199 -25.90 -14.03 22.32
CA GLU A 199 -26.84 -14.21 23.42
C GLU A 199 -26.04 -14.72 24.63
N ILE A 200 -25.68 -13.82 25.55
CA ILE A 200 -25.18 -14.21 26.86
C ILE A 200 -26.36 -14.84 27.59
N ARG A 201 -26.42 -16.18 27.56
CA ARG A 201 -27.33 -16.94 28.40
C ARG A 201 -26.91 -16.73 29.86
N GLU A 202 -27.60 -15.83 30.55
CA GLU A 202 -27.50 -15.68 31.99
C GLU A 202 -27.77 -17.03 32.68
N LEU A 203 -26.73 -17.59 33.30
CA LEU A 203 -26.89 -18.62 34.30
C LEU A 203 -27.26 -17.94 35.63
N ARG A 204 -28.56 -17.72 35.82
CA ARG A 204 -29.13 -17.38 37.12
C ARG A 204 -29.17 -18.64 38.00
N GLY A 205 -28.46 -18.60 39.13
CA GLY A 205 -28.84 -19.37 40.30
C GLY A 205 -27.72 -19.85 41.21
N GLY A 206 -27.58 -19.18 42.37
CA GLY A 206 -27.24 -19.86 43.62
C GLY A 206 -25.90 -19.52 44.25
N ALA A 207 -25.87 -18.45 45.06
CA ALA A 207 -24.89 -18.33 46.14
C ALA A 207 -25.22 -19.32 47.27
N PRO A 208 -24.20 -19.79 48.02
CA PRO A 208 -24.20 -19.47 49.44
C PRO A 208 -22.83 -19.03 50.00
N SER A 209 -22.97 -18.07 50.93
CA SER A 209 -22.16 -17.48 52.03
C SER A 209 -20.70 -17.91 52.36
N PRO A 210 -19.90 -16.99 52.95
CA PRO A 210 -18.45 -17.15 53.22
C PRO A 210 -18.14 -17.71 54.63
N PRO A 211 -16.88 -18.12 54.87
CA PRO A 211 -16.10 -17.43 55.91
C PRO A 211 -14.60 -17.17 55.62
N VAL A 212 -14.21 -15.97 56.04
CA VAL A 212 -12.97 -15.27 56.47
C VAL A 212 -11.75 -16.10 57.01
N PRO A 213 -10.58 -15.50 57.34
CA PRO A 213 -9.40 -15.24 56.49
C PRO A 213 -8.06 -15.83 57.03
N GLY A 214 -7.03 -15.84 56.16
CA GLY A 214 -5.63 -15.62 56.58
C GLY A 214 -4.65 -16.77 56.31
N ALA A 215 -3.64 -16.49 55.50
CA ALA A 215 -2.22 -16.62 55.85
C ALA A 215 -1.34 -16.29 54.63
N ILE A 216 -0.36 -15.44 54.89
CA ILE A 216 0.63 -14.86 53.99
C ILE A 216 1.75 -15.90 53.81
N GLY A 217 2.22 -16.12 52.58
CA GLY A 217 3.32 -17.05 52.30
C GLY A 217 4.00 -16.77 50.97
N ALA A 218 5.31 -16.54 51.04
CA ALA A 218 6.26 -16.00 50.06
C ALA A 218 6.37 -16.70 48.68
N PRO A 219 6.96 -16.03 47.66
CA PRO A 219 7.18 -16.60 46.33
C PRO A 219 8.47 -17.45 46.27
N PRO A 220 8.57 -18.46 45.39
CA PRO A 220 9.83 -19.08 45.03
C PRO A 220 10.49 -18.40 43.81
N PRO A 221 11.81 -18.60 43.62
CA PRO A 221 12.69 -17.68 42.91
C PRO A 221 12.89 -18.01 41.43
N ALA A 222 13.42 -17.03 40.71
CA ALA A 222 14.00 -17.17 39.38
C ALA A 222 15.38 -17.85 39.42
N SER A 223 15.65 -18.78 38.49
CA SER A 223 16.98 -19.20 38.04
C SER A 223 16.87 -19.60 36.55
N SER A 224 17.46 -18.87 35.61
CA SER A 224 18.84 -18.91 35.11
C SER A 224 19.23 -20.17 34.33
N THR A 225 19.49 -19.96 33.02
CA THR A 225 20.66 -20.44 32.23
C THR A 225 20.78 -21.90 31.77
N GLY A 226 21.12 -22.04 30.47
CA GLY A 226 21.81 -23.18 29.83
C GLY A 226 20.86 -24.26 29.31
N THR A 227 20.93 -24.83 28.10
CA THR A 227 21.99 -25.01 27.09
C THR A 227 21.30 -25.49 25.78
N PRO A 228 21.93 -25.38 24.59
CA PRO A 228 21.32 -25.83 23.33
C PRO A 228 21.48 -27.35 23.11
N PRO A 229 20.55 -28.02 22.43
CA PRO A 229 20.69 -29.44 22.10
C PRO A 229 21.66 -29.66 20.93
N PRO A 230 22.35 -30.81 20.86
CA PRO A 230 23.31 -31.10 19.80
C PRO A 230 22.63 -31.51 18.49
N ALA A 231 23.28 -31.15 17.38
CA ALA A 231 22.97 -31.63 16.04
C ALA A 231 23.18 -33.15 15.95
N SER A 232 22.20 -33.86 15.39
CA SER A 232 22.29 -35.27 15.04
C SER A 232 22.01 -35.43 13.54
N SER A 233 23.10 -35.58 12.78
CA SER A 233 23.11 -36.15 11.44
C SER A 233 22.89 -37.66 11.50
N THR A 234 21.86 -38.19 10.86
CA THR A 234 21.89 -39.54 10.29
C THR A 234 20.91 -39.59 9.13
N GLY A 235 21.44 -39.92 7.95
CA GLY A 235 20.66 -40.19 6.76
C GLY A 235 20.22 -41.66 6.72
N THR A 236 18.99 -41.89 6.29
CA THR A 236 18.55 -43.12 5.64
C THR A 236 17.44 -42.76 4.64
N PRO A 237 17.50 -43.26 3.40
CA PRO A 237 16.45 -43.01 2.41
C PRO A 237 15.27 -43.97 2.64
N PRO A 238 14.00 -43.53 2.53
CA PRO A 238 12.86 -44.45 2.52
C PRO A 238 12.69 -45.12 1.14
N PRO A 239 12.08 -46.32 1.11
CA PRO A 239 12.07 -47.22 -0.04
C PRO A 239 11.09 -46.80 -1.15
N ALA A 240 11.32 -47.37 -2.34
CA ALA A 240 10.54 -47.13 -3.54
C ALA A 240 9.06 -47.60 -3.44
N ARG A 241 8.18 -46.70 -3.89
CA ARG A 241 6.86 -46.82 -4.56
C ARG A 241 6.13 -48.19 -4.56
N PRO A 242 4.84 -48.21 -4.17
CA PRO A 242 3.84 -49.06 -4.78
C PRO A 242 3.10 -48.32 -5.90
N THR A 243 3.07 -48.92 -7.08
CA THR A 243 2.32 -48.49 -8.25
C THR A 243 0.83 -48.74 -8.01
N ALA A 244 0.05 -47.69 -7.75
CA ALA A 244 -1.41 -47.77 -7.72
C ALA A 244 -1.97 -47.39 -9.10
N THR A 245 -2.20 -48.40 -9.94
CA THR A 245 -3.12 -48.31 -11.07
C THR A 245 -4.55 -48.25 -10.55
N GLY A 246 -5.04 -47.03 -10.36
CA GLY A 246 -6.46 -46.75 -10.19
C GLY A 246 -6.83 -45.65 -11.17
N ALA A 247 -7.52 -46.01 -12.26
CA ALA A 247 -8.11 -45.04 -13.16
C ALA A 247 -9.19 -44.28 -12.39
N VAL A 248 -8.85 -43.08 -11.93
CA VAL A 248 -9.84 -42.12 -11.43
C VAL A 248 -10.60 -41.63 -12.66
N ALA A 249 -11.87 -42.02 -12.76
CA ALA A 249 -12.77 -41.53 -13.78
C ALA A 249 -12.82 -40.00 -13.71
N ARG A 250 -12.42 -39.34 -14.81
CA ARG A 250 -12.59 -37.91 -15.02
C ARG A 250 -14.09 -37.61 -15.00
N PRO A 251 -14.60 -36.76 -14.10
CA PRO A 251 -15.99 -36.34 -14.18
C PRO A 251 -16.19 -35.57 -15.48
N THR A 252 -17.15 -36.05 -16.28
CA THR A 252 -17.73 -35.35 -17.42
C THR A 252 -18.24 -33.98 -16.98
N ALA A 253 -17.96 -32.97 -17.81
CA ALA A 253 -18.34 -31.58 -17.62
C ALA A 253 -19.85 -31.45 -17.33
N THR A 254 -20.19 -31.18 -16.08
CA THR A 254 -21.43 -30.53 -15.70
C THR A 254 -21.28 -29.02 -15.96
N ASN A 255 -22.33 -28.38 -16.46
CA ASN A 255 -22.42 -26.92 -16.52
C ASN A 255 -22.42 -26.40 -15.08
N ASP A 256 -21.24 -26.08 -14.56
CA ASP A 256 -21.05 -25.92 -13.12
C ASP A 256 -20.71 -24.48 -12.77
N ASN A 257 -21.59 -23.83 -12.01
CA ASN A 257 -21.36 -22.53 -11.40
C ASN A 257 -20.39 -22.62 -10.20
N THR A 258 -19.71 -23.75 -9.98
CA THR A 258 -18.81 -24.03 -8.84
C THR A 258 -17.38 -23.50 -8.98
N THR A 259 -17.04 -22.76 -10.04
CA THR A 259 -15.69 -22.20 -10.16
C THR A 259 -15.50 -21.04 -9.18
N PRO A 260 -14.33 -20.89 -8.53
CA PRO A 260 -14.06 -19.79 -7.60
C PRO A 260 -14.33 -18.40 -8.18
N GLU A 261 -14.16 -18.23 -9.50
CA GLU A 261 -14.38 -16.99 -10.23
C GLU A 261 -15.84 -16.51 -10.26
N ASN A 262 -16.80 -17.42 -10.07
CA ASN A 262 -18.24 -17.11 -10.14
C ASN A 262 -18.85 -16.87 -8.75
N ASN A 263 -18.11 -17.11 -7.67
CA ASN A 263 -18.62 -16.93 -6.32
C ASN A 263 -18.45 -15.45 -5.87
N PRO A 264 -19.53 -14.79 -5.41
CA PRO A 264 -19.49 -13.37 -5.04
C PRO A 264 -18.64 -13.12 -3.78
N ASP A 265 -18.62 -14.04 -2.82
CA ASP A 265 -17.84 -13.91 -1.58
C ASP A 265 -16.35 -14.02 -1.86
N ILE A 266 -15.95 -14.97 -2.73
CA ILE A 266 -14.56 -15.10 -3.21
C ILE A 266 -14.12 -13.85 -3.98
N THR A 267 -15.00 -13.31 -4.83
CA THR A 267 -14.74 -12.07 -5.57
C THR A 267 -14.58 -10.89 -4.62
N ASN A 268 -15.39 -10.80 -3.56
CA ASN A 268 -15.29 -9.76 -2.56
C ASN A 268 -13.99 -9.88 -1.74
N LEU A 269 -13.60 -11.09 -1.35
CA LEU A 269 -12.32 -11.34 -0.68
C LEU A 269 -11.14 -10.91 -1.56
N TYR A 270 -11.13 -11.31 -2.84
CA TYR A 270 -10.08 -10.91 -3.78
C TYR A 270 -9.99 -9.38 -3.92
N LYS A 271 -11.14 -8.71 -4.01
CA LYS A 271 -11.22 -7.24 -4.07
C LYS A 271 -10.54 -6.58 -2.86
N LEU A 272 -10.82 -7.06 -1.65
CA LEU A 272 -10.21 -6.53 -0.43
C LEU A 272 -8.70 -6.77 -0.41
N LEU A 273 -8.23 -7.96 -0.79
CA LEU A 273 -6.79 -8.27 -0.87
C LEU A 273 -6.06 -7.39 -1.89
N VAL A 274 -6.69 -7.12 -3.04
CA VAL A 274 -6.15 -6.19 -4.05
C VAL A 274 -6.09 -4.76 -3.51
N ILE A 275 -7.12 -4.28 -2.81
CA ILE A 275 -7.12 -2.95 -2.16
C ILE A 275 -5.96 -2.86 -1.15
N LYS A 276 -5.76 -3.88 -0.31
CA LYS A 276 -4.65 -3.96 0.65
C LYS A 276 -3.29 -3.83 -0.04
N ASN A 277 -3.10 -4.48 -1.19
CA ASN A 277 -1.85 -4.37 -1.96
C ASN A 277 -1.67 -2.97 -2.56
N VAL A 278 -2.71 -2.42 -3.19
CA VAL A 278 -2.71 -1.07 -3.78
C VAL A 278 -2.36 -0.01 -2.75
N LEU A 279 -2.89 -0.09 -1.52
CA LEU A 279 -2.55 0.84 -0.45
C LEU A 279 -1.06 0.79 -0.05
N GLY A 280 -0.47 -0.41 -0.03
CA GLY A 280 0.98 -0.55 0.18
C GLY A 280 1.79 0.11 -0.94
N GLN A 281 1.36 -0.03 -2.19
CA GLN A 281 2.00 0.60 -3.35
C GLN A 281 1.88 2.14 -3.31
N ILE A 282 0.69 2.66 -2.98
CA ILE A 282 0.46 4.11 -2.85
C ILE A 282 1.28 4.71 -1.71
N THR A 283 1.50 3.95 -0.63
CA THR A 283 2.38 4.37 0.47
C THR A 283 3.81 4.59 -0.04
N TRP A 284 4.35 3.69 -0.85
CA TRP A 284 5.65 3.88 -1.49
C TRP A 284 5.69 5.11 -2.41
N TYR A 285 4.67 5.31 -3.24
CA TYR A 285 4.57 6.51 -4.09
C TYR A 285 4.50 7.80 -3.27
N THR A 286 3.83 7.75 -2.11
CA THR A 286 3.76 8.87 -1.16
C THR A 286 5.14 9.20 -0.61
N LEU A 287 5.88 8.19 -0.13
CA LEU A 287 7.23 8.38 0.40
C LEU A 287 8.19 8.93 -0.64
N ALA A 288 8.19 8.37 -1.86
CA ALA A 288 9.03 8.87 -2.94
C ALA A 288 8.62 10.27 -3.40
N GLY A 289 7.33 10.56 -3.53
CA GLY A 289 6.86 11.87 -3.96
C GLY A 289 7.20 12.98 -2.96
N VAL A 290 7.09 12.70 -1.65
CA VAL A 290 7.54 13.64 -0.60
C VAL A 290 9.05 13.85 -0.68
N LEU A 291 9.84 12.79 -0.85
CA LEU A 291 11.29 12.87 -1.01
C LEU A 291 11.68 13.69 -2.24
N VAL A 292 11.10 13.38 -3.40
CA VAL A 292 11.32 14.10 -4.67
C VAL A 292 10.97 15.57 -4.53
N SER A 293 9.80 15.87 -3.96
CA SER A 293 9.37 17.26 -3.74
C SER A 293 10.33 18.02 -2.84
N SER A 294 10.86 17.37 -1.80
CA SER A 294 11.87 17.95 -0.91
C SER A 294 13.20 18.22 -1.63
N VAL A 295 13.70 17.26 -2.41
CA VAL A 295 14.94 17.42 -3.20
C VAL A 295 14.79 18.55 -4.22
N SER A 296 13.69 18.56 -4.98
CA SER A 296 13.40 19.62 -5.95
C SER A 296 13.32 20.98 -5.27
N TYR A 297 12.61 21.11 -4.15
CA TYR A 297 12.53 22.38 -3.41
C TYR A 297 13.90 22.86 -2.95
N ASN A 298 14.73 21.97 -2.39
CA ASN A 298 16.08 22.31 -1.95
C ASN A 298 16.98 22.76 -3.12
N TYR A 299 16.80 22.21 -4.31
CA TYR A 299 17.51 22.70 -5.49
C TYR A 299 17.03 24.11 -5.90
N ILE A 300 15.71 24.32 -5.91
CA ILE A 300 15.08 25.59 -6.33
C ILE A 300 15.52 26.75 -5.42
N ILE A 301 15.55 26.57 -4.09
CA ILE A 301 15.94 27.64 -3.16
C ILE A 301 17.42 28.04 -3.26
N ASN A 302 18.27 27.13 -3.75
CA ASN A 302 19.71 27.36 -3.91
C ASN A 302 20.07 27.79 -5.34
N MET A 303 19.09 28.03 -6.22
CA MET A 303 19.38 28.44 -7.59
C MET A 303 19.83 29.90 -7.65
N SER A 304 20.59 30.23 -8.69
CA SER A 304 20.96 31.61 -9.01
C SER A 304 19.97 32.23 -10.01
N CYS A 305 19.68 33.51 -9.83
CA CYS A 305 18.92 34.32 -10.78
C CYS A 305 19.86 34.89 -11.86
N GLU A 306 19.32 35.18 -13.04
CA GLU A 306 20.04 35.81 -14.14
C GLU A 306 19.61 37.28 -14.27
N LYS A 307 20.52 38.18 -14.64
CA LYS A 307 20.13 39.58 -14.86
C LYS A 307 19.22 39.70 -16.08
N SER A 308 18.19 40.53 -15.98
CA SER A 308 17.34 40.83 -17.14
C SER A 308 18.08 41.72 -18.15
N LEU A 309 17.65 41.73 -19.43
CA LEU A 309 18.25 42.61 -20.44
C LEU A 309 18.11 44.10 -20.09
N GLU A 310 16.99 44.47 -19.45
CA GLU A 310 16.74 45.84 -18.99
C GLU A 310 17.71 46.23 -17.86
N GLU A 311 17.95 45.32 -16.92
CA GLU A 311 18.92 45.50 -15.83
C GLU A 311 20.35 45.62 -16.38
N ILE A 312 20.73 44.76 -17.34
CA ILE A 312 22.04 44.83 -18.01
C ILE A 312 22.21 46.17 -18.75
N THR A 313 21.17 46.63 -19.46
CA THR A 313 21.22 47.90 -20.21
C THR A 313 21.31 49.10 -19.26
N THR A 314 20.60 49.04 -18.14
CA THR A 314 20.63 50.07 -17.11
C THR A 314 22.02 50.16 -16.46
N ASP A 315 22.62 49.02 -16.12
CA ASP A 315 23.98 48.96 -15.59
C ASP A 315 25.02 49.51 -16.58
N LEU A 316 24.86 49.23 -17.88
CA LEU A 316 25.71 49.77 -18.94
C LEU A 316 25.59 51.29 -19.05
N ASN A 317 24.37 51.83 -19.12
CA ASN A 317 24.15 53.27 -19.22
C ASN A 317 24.68 54.03 -18.00
N ASN A 318 24.52 53.46 -16.79
CA ASN A 318 25.05 54.05 -15.56
C ASN A 318 26.59 54.06 -15.58
N ALA A 319 27.22 52.97 -16.00
CA ALA A 319 28.68 52.89 -16.13
C ALA A 319 29.22 53.87 -17.19
N GLU A 320 28.51 54.06 -18.30
CA GLU A 320 28.86 55.07 -19.30
C GLU A 320 28.76 56.50 -18.72
N ALA A 321 27.69 56.81 -17.99
CA ALA A 321 27.51 58.12 -17.34
C ALA A 321 28.62 58.42 -16.31
N GLU A 322 28.99 57.43 -15.48
CA GLU A 322 30.11 57.56 -14.53
C GLU A 322 31.45 57.80 -15.24
N SER A 323 31.69 57.13 -16.38
CA SER A 323 32.91 57.32 -17.16
C SER A 323 33.02 58.72 -17.79
N LEU A 324 31.88 59.30 -18.22
CA LEU A 324 31.82 60.65 -18.78
C LEU A 324 32.03 61.73 -17.71
N GLU A 325 31.50 61.53 -16.50
CA GLU A 325 31.73 62.43 -15.36
C GLU A 325 33.22 62.47 -14.98
N TYR A 326 33.89 61.30 -14.94
CA TYR A 326 35.33 61.24 -14.71
C TYR A 326 36.15 61.95 -15.79
N ALA A 327 35.75 61.83 -17.05
CA ALA A 327 36.42 62.49 -18.18
C ALA A 327 36.24 64.03 -18.20
N GLN A 328 35.20 64.57 -17.56
CA GLN A 328 34.95 66.01 -17.48
C GLN A 328 35.51 66.66 -16.19
N GLY A 329 35.84 65.86 -15.18
CA GLY A 329 36.42 66.30 -13.90
C GLY A 329 37.95 66.21 -13.79
N SER A 330 38.64 65.89 -14.88
CA SER A 330 40.12 65.86 -15.01
C SER A 330 40.63 66.91 -16.00
#